data_AF-A0A8T3XAH9-F1
#
_entry.id   AF-A0A8T3XAH9-F1
#
_cell.length_a   1.000
_cell.length_b   1.000
_cell.length_c   1.000
_cell.angle_alpha   90.00
_cell.angle_beta   90.00
_cell.angle_gamma   90.00
#
_symmetry.space_group_name_H-M   'P 1'
#
loop_
_entity.id
_entity.type
_entity.pdbx_description
1 polymer ?
#
loop_
_entity_poly.entity_id
_entity_poly.type
_entity_poly.pdbx_seq_one_letter_code
_entity_poly.pdbx_strand_id
1 'polypeptide(L)' 'MPSSCCIQVTVDEKGRIVLPATIRRTLGLEKGEKLYLDMVISENIIVMRRGETYGRKT' A
#
# COMPACT_ATOMS: atom_id res chain seq x y z
N MET A 1 -14.44 -12.54 18.45
CA MET A 1 -13.67 -11.28 18.35
C MET A 1 -12.73 -11.46 17.18
N PRO A 2 -12.74 -10.65 16.11
CA PRO A 2 -11.77 -10.83 15.05
C PRO A 2 -10.41 -10.39 15.60
N SER A 3 -9.49 -11.34 15.75
CA SER A 3 -8.10 -11.08 16.07
C SER A 3 -7.56 -10.14 15.00
N SER A 4 -7.14 -8.93 15.37
CA SER A 4 -6.49 -7.98 14.48
C SER A 4 -5.17 -8.56 14.01
N CYS A 5 -5.20 -9.33 12.92
CA CYS A 5 -4.02 -9.90 12.31
C CYS A 5 -3.26 -8.77 11.61
N CYS A 6 -2.21 -8.27 12.27
CA CYS A 6 -1.27 -7.34 11.65
C CYS A 6 -0.27 -8.14 10.80
N ILE A 7 -0.12 -7.76 9.54
CA ILE A 7 0.93 -8.33 8.69
C ILE A 7 2.16 -7.44 8.83
N GLN A 8 3.23 -7.99 9.38
CA GLN A 8 4.51 -7.31 9.46
C GLN A 8 5.36 -7.63 8.22
N VAL A 9 5.99 -6.58 7.67
CA VAL A 9 6.89 -6.68 6.53
C VAL A 9 8.11 -5.81 6.80
N THR A 10 9.25 -6.23 6.29
CA THR A 10 10.51 -5.48 6.41
C THR A 10 10.68 -4.58 5.19
N VAL A 11 11.18 -3.37 5.45
CA VAL A 11 11.64 -2.45 4.41
C VAL A 11 13.08 -2.83 4.05
N ASP A 12 13.36 -3.03 2.77
CA ASP A 12 14.73 -3.31 2.34
C ASP A 12 15.63 -2.06 2.33
N GLU A 13 16.92 -2.24 2.08
CA GLU A 13 17.91 -1.15 2.04
C GLU A 13 17.60 -0.06 1.00
N LYS A 14 16.76 -0.36 0.01
CA LYS A 14 16.34 0.58 -1.04
C LYS A 14 14.99 1.23 -0.73
N GLY A 15 14.43 1.01 0.47
CA GLY A 15 13.14 1.58 0.86
C GLY A 15 11.94 0.86 0.23
N ARG A 16 12.10 -0.37 -0.26
CA ARG A 16 11.03 -1.13 -0.91
C ARG A 16 10.35 -2.05 0.09
N ILE A 17 9.05 -2.24 -0.10
CA ILE A 17 8.23 -3.18 0.67
C ILE A 17 7.65 -4.22 -0.29
N VAL A 18 7.81 -5.50 0.06
CA VAL A 18 7.17 -6.58 -0.68
C VAL A 18 5.75 -6.76 -0.14
N LEU A 19 4.75 -6.50 -0.99
CA LEU A 19 3.36 -6.75 -0.62
C LEU A 19 3.10 -8.27 -0.47
N PRO A 20 2.64 -8.73 0.70
CA PRO A 20 2.25 -10.12 0.94
C PRO A 20 1.24 -10.61 -0.09
N ALA A 21 1.30 -11.90 -0.44
CA ALA A 21 0.39 -12.51 -1.42
C ALA A 21 -1.09 -12.34 -1.04
N THR A 22 -1.41 -12.40 0.27
CA THR A 22 -2.77 -12.19 0.78
C THR A 22 -3.30 -10.81 0.41
N ILE A 23 -2.52 -9.74 0.67
CA ILE A 23 -2.93 -8.37 0.35
C ILE A 23 -3.11 -8.20 -1.17
N ARG A 24 -2.17 -8.72 -1.97
CA ARG A 24 -2.26 -8.66 -3.44
C ARG A 24 -3.54 -9.33 -3.97
N ARG A 25 -3.89 -10.51 -3.45
CA ARG A 25 -5.11 -11.24 -3.84
C ARG A 25 -6.37 -10.52 -3.40
N THR A 26 -6.41 -10.04 -2.15
CA THR A 26 -7.58 -9.31 -1.61
C THR A 26 -7.86 -8.03 -2.37
N LEU A 27 -6.80 -7.31 -2.80
CA LEU A 27 -6.93 -6.10 -3.59
C LEU A 27 -7.04 -6.35 -5.11
N GLY A 28 -6.89 -7.60 -5.55
CA GLY A 28 -6.92 -7.97 -6.97
C GLY A 28 -5.79 -7.34 -7.80
N LEU A 29 -4.61 -7.15 -7.20
CA LEU A 29 -3.49 -6.44 -7.84
C LEU A 29 -2.78 -7.32 -8.86
N GLU A 30 -2.57 -6.76 -10.05
CA GLU A 30 -1.81 -7.42 -11.11
C GLU A 30 -0.36 -6.96 -11.19
N LYS A 31 0.49 -7.79 -11.80
CA LYS A 31 1.91 -7.46 -11.98
C LYS A 31 2.03 -6.26 -12.94
N GLY A 32 2.70 -5.22 -12.48
CA GLY A 32 2.93 -4.00 -13.28
C GLY A 32 1.86 -2.93 -13.07
N GLU A 33 0.85 -3.19 -12.25
CA GLU A 33 -0.13 -2.19 -11.85
C GLU A 33 0.52 -1.08 -11.01
N LYS A 34 0.16 0.17 -11.29
CA LYS A 34 0.70 1.33 -10.57
C LYS A 34 -0.13 1.59 -9.33
N LEU A 35 0.53 1.63 -8.19
CA LEU A 35 -0.06 2.05 -6.92
C LEU A 35 0.42 3.45 -6.58
N TYR A 36 -0.49 4.27 -6.06
CA TYR A 36 -0.18 5.60 -5.56
C TYR A 36 -0.09 5.56 -4.03
N LEU A 37 0.88 6.30 -3.50
CA LEU A 37 1.12 6.45 -2.07
C LEU A 37 0.69 7.85 -1.65
N ASP A 38 -0.23 7.91 -0.69
CA ASP A 38 -0.55 9.13 0.03
C ASP A 38 0.12 9.08 1.40
N MET A 39 0.89 10.11 1.73
CA MET A 39 1.49 10.26 3.05
C MET A 39 0.61 11.16 3.91
N VAL A 40 0.12 10.63 5.02
CA VAL A 40 -0.57 11.41 6.05
C VAL A 40 0.46 11.75 7.14
N ILE A 41 1.05 12.94 7.01
CA ILE A 41 2.18 13.40 7.84
C ILE A 41 1.83 13.44 9.34
N SER A 42 0.56 13.70 9.67
CA SER A 42 0.12 13.80 11.07
C SER A 42 0.12 12.47 11.83
N GLU A 43 0.05 11.34 11.12
CA GLU A 43 -0.13 10.02 11.74
C GLU A 43 1.04 9.06 11.45
N ASN A 44 2.06 9.49 10.69
CA ASN A 44 3.12 8.62 10.15
C ASN A 44 2.56 7.39 9.41
N ILE A 45 1.36 7.52 8.83
CA ILE A 45 0.70 6.46 8.07
C ILE A 45 0.91 6.69 6.57
N ILE A 46 1.32 5.63 5.88
CA ILE A 46 1.36 5.58 4.42
C ILE A 46 0.11 4.85 3.96
N VAL A 47 -0.74 5.54 3.18
CA VAL A 47 -1.94 4.96 2.60
C VAL A 47 -1.67 4.63 1.14
N MET A 48 -1.91 3.38 0.75
CA MET A 48 -1.84 2.93 -0.64
C MET A 48 -3.23 2.99 -1.28
N ARG A 49 -3.34 3.64 -2.44
CA ARG A 49 -4.57 3.66 -3.24
C ARG A 49 -4.32 3.14 -4.65
N ARG A 50 -5.26 2.31 -5.13
CA ARG A 50 -5.39 1.95 -6.54
C ARG A 50 -5.94 3.17 -7.26
N GLY A 51 -5.27 3.65 -8.31
CA GLY A 51 -5.67 4.90 -8.96
C GLY A 51 -5.18 5.06 -10.38
N GLU A 52 -5.97 5.79 -11.16
CA GLU A 52 -5.66 6.32 -12.48
C GLU A 52 -5.24 7.78 -12.29
N THR A 53 -3.94 8.08 -12.26
CA THR A 53 -3.36 9.43 -12.12
C THR A 53 -3.66 10.22 -10.84
N TYR A 54 -2.60 10.76 -10.23
CA TYR A 54 -2.64 11.80 -9.19
C TYR A 54 -3.09 13.13 -9.82
N GLY A 55 -4.32 13.17 -10.31
CA GLY A 55 -4.93 14.35 -10.87
C GLY A 55 -5.27 15.32 -9.75
N ARG A 56 -4.49 16.39 -9.63
CA ARG A 56 -4.87 17.60 -8.90
C ARG A 56 -6.25 18.02 -9.41
N LYS A 57 -7.31 17.75 -8.64
CA LYS A 57 -8.60 18.41 -8.86
C LYS A 57 -8.41 19.86 -8.41
N THR A 58 -8.29 20.72 -9.40
CA THR A 58 -8.41 22.19 -9.30
C THR A 58 -9.73 22.57 -8.67
#